data_AF-A0AAV7J1J0-F1
#
_entry.id   AF-A0AAV7J1J0-F1
#
_cell.length_a   1.000
_cell.length_b   1.000
_cell.length_c   1.000
_cell.angle_alpha   90.00
_cell.angle_beta   90.00
_cell.angle_gamma   90.00
#
_symmetry.space_group_name_H-M   'P 1'
#
loop_
_entity.id
_entity.type
_entity.pdbx_description
1 polymer ?
#
loop_
_entity_poly.entity_id
_entity_poly.type
_entity_poly.pdbx_seq_one_letter_code
_entity_poly.pdbx_strand_id
1 'polypeptide(L)'
;MTESLINEWLADYADVSPAELSTFANTLSQDNEIVRALYVLLEERNKYSELIDPVCNQLFNFYRSREVQLQRFTLQFVPTLIFIYLNALAHGDIKNCRSVETLLIGLYNLEVVSETGDSKTVSFRLPSLAMLSIYHEPSSLTHASLTESAVRHFEECNSKLVCWGPLPQIETLNAQNRLKVMTALLFIYNQQLSYIQKSALEQLCKVATKCVN
;
A
#
# COMPACT_ATOMS: atom_id res chain seq x y z
N MET A 1 -10.44 3.88 26.89
CA MET A 1 -9.12 4.40 26.48
C MET A 1 -8.94 4.30 24.97
N THR A 2 -8.95 3.09 24.37
CA THR A 2 -8.86 2.94 22.90
C THR A 2 -10.00 3.66 22.16
N GLU A 3 -11.24 3.42 22.55
CA GLU A 3 -12.42 4.05 21.95
C GLU A 3 -12.44 5.57 22.11
N SER A 4 -12.12 6.08 23.30
CA SER A 4 -12.08 7.53 23.54
C SER A 4 -11.01 8.22 22.68
N LEU A 5 -9.81 7.62 22.58
CA LEU A 5 -8.72 8.15 21.78
C LEU A 5 -9.05 8.16 20.28
N ILE A 6 -9.72 7.13 19.79
CA ILE A 6 -10.13 7.06 18.37
C ILE A 6 -11.24 8.07 18.07
N ASN A 7 -12.21 8.25 18.97
CA ASN A 7 -13.24 9.26 18.81
C ASN A 7 -12.67 10.68 18.81
N GLU A 8 -11.69 10.96 19.68
CA GLU A 8 -10.97 12.23 19.69
C GLU A 8 -10.22 12.44 18.37
N TRP A 9 -9.46 11.45 17.90
CA TRP A 9 -8.77 11.51 16.60
C TRP A 9 -9.72 11.72 15.41
N LEU A 10 -10.90 11.11 15.43
CA LEU A 10 -11.93 11.32 14.40
C LEU A 10 -12.48 12.75 14.44
N ALA A 11 -12.70 13.29 15.63
CA ALA A 11 -13.17 14.66 15.83
C ALA A 11 -12.11 15.69 15.42
N ASP A 12 -10.85 15.48 15.84
CA ASP A 12 -9.73 16.37 15.55
C ASP A 12 -9.59 16.62 14.05
N TYR A 13 -9.66 15.57 13.23
CA TYR A 13 -9.57 15.74 11.78
C TYR A 13 -10.79 16.40 11.16
N ALA A 14 -11.99 16.20 11.72
CA ALA A 14 -13.20 16.84 11.20
C ALA A 14 -13.10 18.38 11.28
N ASP A 15 -12.32 18.89 12.24
CA ASP A 15 -12.08 20.31 12.44
C ASP A 15 -10.84 20.85 11.70
N VAL A 16 -10.04 19.99 11.05
CA VAL A 16 -8.82 20.41 10.33
C VAL A 16 -9.15 21.21 9.07
N SER A 17 -8.67 22.45 9.01
CA SER A 17 -8.75 23.25 7.79
C SER A 17 -7.75 22.78 6.72
N PRO A 18 -8.00 23.05 5.42
CA PRO A 18 -7.05 22.69 4.36
C PRO A 18 -5.64 23.29 4.54
N ALA A 19 -5.53 24.44 5.20
CA ALA A 19 -4.25 25.10 5.48
C ALA A 19 -3.44 24.38 6.58
N GLU A 20 -4.12 23.69 7.50
CA GLU A 20 -3.51 23.01 8.65
C GLU A 20 -3.24 21.52 8.37
N LEU A 21 -3.74 20.99 7.25
CA LEU A 21 -3.67 19.57 6.90
C LEU A 21 -2.25 19.00 6.96
N SER A 22 -1.27 19.71 6.43
CA SER A 22 0.13 19.23 6.45
C SER A 22 0.70 19.23 7.87
N THR A 23 0.37 20.23 8.69
CA THR A 23 0.78 20.29 10.11
C THR A 23 0.16 19.13 10.89
N PHE A 24 -1.16 18.90 10.72
CA PHE A 24 -1.86 17.76 11.30
C PHE A 24 -1.21 16.43 10.89
N ALA A 25 -0.94 16.24 9.61
CA ALA A 25 -0.36 15.02 9.08
C ALA A 25 1.03 14.72 9.64
N ASN A 26 1.86 15.73 9.82
CA ASN A 26 3.18 15.59 10.43
C ASN A 26 3.08 15.20 11.91
N THR A 27 2.20 15.85 12.68
CA THR A 27 1.95 15.50 14.08
C THR A 27 1.43 14.07 14.22
N LEU A 28 0.44 13.70 13.41
CA LEU A 28 -0.15 12.36 13.41
C LEU A 28 0.87 11.27 13.08
N SER A 29 1.82 11.54 12.18
CA SER A 29 2.88 10.59 11.80
C SER A 29 3.77 10.15 12.98
N GLN A 30 3.81 10.95 14.04
CA GLN A 30 4.60 10.70 15.25
C GLN A 30 3.77 10.15 16.41
N ASP A 31 2.44 10.13 16.28
CA ASP A 31 1.54 9.65 17.32
C ASP A 31 1.48 8.11 17.30
N ASN A 32 2.30 7.50 18.15
CA ASN A 32 2.32 6.05 18.30
C ASN A 32 1.12 5.52 19.11
N GLU A 33 0.45 6.38 19.90
CA GLU A 33 -0.67 5.96 20.73
C GLU A 33 -1.90 5.69 19.86
N ILE A 34 -2.21 6.59 18.92
CA ILE A 34 -3.30 6.38 17.97
C ILE A 34 -3.01 5.21 17.04
N VAL A 35 -1.77 5.04 16.55
CA VAL A 35 -1.40 3.89 15.71
C VAL A 35 -1.64 2.58 16.45
N ARG A 36 -1.23 2.50 17.71
CA ARG A 36 -1.47 1.31 18.55
C ARG A 36 -2.96 1.10 18.79
N ALA A 37 -3.72 2.16 19.07
CA ALA A 37 -5.16 2.09 19.27
C ALA A 37 -5.89 1.57 18.03
N LEU A 38 -5.50 2.03 16.84
CA LEU A 38 -6.04 1.56 15.56
C LEU A 38 -5.73 0.07 15.31
N TYR A 39 -4.52 -0.40 15.61
CA TYR A 39 -4.22 -1.83 15.53
C TYR A 39 -5.06 -2.67 16.51
N VAL A 40 -5.26 -2.19 17.75
CA VAL A 40 -6.12 -2.87 18.73
C VAL A 40 -7.57 -2.89 18.24
N LEU A 41 -8.07 -1.79 17.67
CA LEU A 41 -9.42 -1.74 17.09
C LEU A 41 -9.59 -2.75 15.96
N LEU A 42 -8.60 -2.86 15.07
CA LEU A 42 -8.61 -3.79 13.94
C LEU A 42 -8.53 -5.26 14.40
N GLU A 43 -7.75 -5.56 15.43
CA GLU A 43 -7.65 -6.91 16.02
C GLU A 43 -8.92 -7.30 16.79
N GLU A 44 -9.47 -6.39 17.60
CA GLU A 44 -10.69 -6.56 18.40
C GLU A 44 -11.95 -6.04 17.68
N ARG A 45 -12.03 -6.12 16.34
CA ARG A 45 -13.09 -5.48 15.53
C ARG A 45 -14.52 -5.74 15.98
N ASN A 46 -14.79 -6.93 16.53
CA ASN A 46 -16.13 -7.31 16.99
C ASN A 46 -16.56 -6.50 18.23
N LYS A 47 -15.61 -6.08 19.06
CA LYS A 47 -15.83 -5.26 20.25
C LYS A 47 -16.02 -3.79 19.88
N TYR A 48 -15.35 -3.31 18.83
CA TYR A 48 -15.42 -1.92 18.37
C TYR A 48 -16.17 -1.78 17.04
N SER A 49 -17.20 -2.60 16.82
CA SER A 49 -17.88 -2.70 15.52
C SER A 49 -18.44 -1.37 15.01
N GLU A 50 -18.93 -0.51 15.91
CA GLU A 50 -19.45 0.82 15.59
C GLU A 50 -18.37 1.80 15.09
N LEU A 51 -17.10 1.56 15.44
CA LEU A 51 -15.98 2.40 15.03
C LEU A 51 -15.29 1.95 13.74
N ILE A 52 -15.56 0.74 13.25
CA ILE A 52 -14.90 0.21 12.05
C ILE A 52 -15.22 1.06 10.82
N ASP A 53 -16.50 1.41 10.64
CA ASP A 53 -16.97 2.21 9.51
C ASP A 53 -16.37 3.63 9.49
N PRO A 54 -16.46 4.44 10.57
CA PRO A 54 -15.85 5.76 10.57
C PRO A 54 -14.33 5.73 10.43
N VAL A 55 -13.65 4.75 11.02
CA VAL A 55 -12.19 4.58 10.85
C VAL A 55 -11.84 4.25 9.40
N CYS A 56 -12.57 3.33 8.75
CA CYS A 56 -12.32 3.00 7.35
C CYS A 56 -12.54 4.21 6.43
N ASN A 57 -13.61 4.97 6.66
CA ASN A 57 -13.90 6.20 5.91
C ASN A 57 -12.80 7.25 6.11
N GLN A 58 -12.33 7.41 7.34
CA GLN A 58 -11.26 8.35 7.68
C GLN A 58 -9.94 7.98 7.00
N LEU A 59 -9.54 6.71 7.05
CA LEU A 59 -8.37 6.19 6.35
C LEU A 59 -8.48 6.39 4.83
N PHE A 60 -9.68 6.19 4.26
CA PHE A 60 -9.91 6.49 2.84
C PHE A 60 -9.73 7.98 2.53
N ASN A 61 -10.28 8.87 3.37
CA ASN A 61 -10.14 10.33 3.21
C ASN A 61 -8.69 10.78 3.31
N PHE A 62 -7.94 10.23 4.26
CA PHE A 62 -6.49 10.43 4.39
C PHE A 62 -5.76 10.08 3.11
N TYR A 63 -6.05 8.91 2.55
CA TYR A 63 -5.40 8.47 1.33
C TYR A 63 -5.77 9.32 0.12
N ARG A 64 -7.06 9.70 0.04
CA ARG A 64 -7.62 10.55 -1.01
C ARG A 64 -7.07 11.98 -0.98
N SER A 65 -6.65 12.48 0.18
CA SER A 65 -6.12 13.84 0.34
C SER A 65 -4.85 14.14 -0.47
N ARG A 66 -4.13 13.09 -0.91
CA ARG A 66 -2.80 13.16 -1.55
C ARG A 66 -1.69 13.76 -0.67
N GLU A 67 -1.95 14.01 0.61
CA GLU A 67 -0.92 14.36 1.58
C GLU A 67 -0.07 13.13 1.89
N VAL A 68 1.22 13.17 1.56
CA VAL A 68 2.13 12.01 1.58
C VAL A 68 2.17 11.34 2.97
N GLN A 69 2.15 12.13 4.04
CA GLN A 69 2.19 11.58 5.40
C GLN A 69 0.89 10.86 5.76
N LEU A 70 -0.28 11.36 5.34
CA LEU A 70 -1.57 10.71 5.55
C LEU A 70 -1.73 9.44 4.70
N GLN A 71 -1.20 9.46 3.46
CA GLN A 71 -1.13 8.28 2.62
C GLN A 71 -0.28 7.19 3.28
N ARG A 72 0.91 7.52 3.77
CA ARG A 72 1.78 6.58 4.50
C ARG A 72 1.14 6.07 5.78
N PHE A 73 0.50 6.96 6.55
CA PHE A 73 -0.24 6.61 7.75
C PHE A 73 -1.34 5.59 7.44
N THR A 74 -2.04 5.73 6.31
CA THR A 74 -3.05 4.76 5.88
C THR A 74 -2.42 3.44 5.41
N LEU A 75 -1.36 3.51 4.59
CA LEU A 75 -0.69 2.34 4.04
C LEU A 75 -0.18 1.40 5.12
N GLN A 76 0.28 1.91 6.27
CA GLN A 76 0.81 1.06 7.34
C GLN A 76 -0.18 -0.02 7.80
N PHE A 77 -1.50 0.24 7.71
CA PHE A 77 -2.56 -0.69 8.11
C PHE A 77 -2.98 -1.66 7.00
N VAL A 78 -2.60 -1.40 5.74
CA VAL A 78 -3.02 -2.20 4.57
C VAL A 78 -2.76 -3.70 4.73
N PRO A 79 -1.59 -4.17 5.20
CA PRO A 79 -1.39 -5.61 5.41
C PRO A 79 -2.39 -6.23 6.40
N THR A 80 -2.74 -5.49 7.46
CA THR A 80 -3.71 -5.93 8.47
C THR A 80 -5.12 -5.94 7.90
N LEU A 81 -5.50 -4.90 7.13
CA LEU A 81 -6.80 -4.83 6.45
C LEU A 81 -6.97 -5.98 5.44
N ILE A 82 -5.92 -6.29 4.67
CA ILE A 82 -5.91 -7.45 3.75
C ILE A 82 -6.13 -8.74 4.53
N PHE A 83 -5.42 -8.95 5.63
CA PHE A 83 -5.60 -10.13 6.47
C PHE A 83 -7.03 -10.22 7.03
N ILE A 84 -7.59 -9.14 7.55
CA ILE A 84 -8.96 -9.11 8.07
C ILE A 84 -9.96 -9.52 6.99
N TYR A 85 -9.83 -8.97 5.78
CA TYR A 85 -10.67 -9.33 4.64
C TYR A 85 -10.55 -10.81 4.26
N LEU A 86 -9.31 -11.30 4.06
CA LEU A 86 -9.07 -12.69 3.65
C LEU A 86 -9.51 -13.68 4.72
N ASN A 87 -9.30 -13.36 6.00
CA ASN A 87 -9.72 -14.19 7.11
C ASN A 87 -11.25 -14.23 7.23
N ALA A 88 -11.94 -13.09 7.11
CA ALA A 88 -13.40 -13.06 7.10
C ALA A 88 -13.97 -13.85 5.92
N LEU A 89 -13.36 -13.73 4.74
CA LEU A 89 -13.71 -14.50 3.55
C LEU A 89 -13.56 -16.01 3.77
N ALA A 90 -12.47 -16.46 4.39
CA ALA A 90 -12.24 -17.88 4.68
C ALA A 90 -13.27 -18.48 5.64
N HIS A 91 -13.78 -17.68 6.59
CA HIS A 91 -14.76 -18.10 7.59
C HIS A 91 -16.21 -17.80 7.19
N GLY A 92 -16.46 -17.25 5.99
CA GLY A 92 -17.81 -16.88 5.54
C GLY A 92 -18.40 -15.65 6.25
N ASP A 93 -17.57 -14.85 6.93
CA ASP A 93 -17.94 -13.69 7.75
C ASP A 93 -17.80 -12.34 7.00
N ILE A 94 -17.92 -12.35 5.66
CA ILE A 94 -17.71 -11.15 4.82
C ILE A 94 -18.66 -10.00 5.19
N LYS A 95 -19.86 -10.32 5.68
CA LYS A 95 -20.88 -9.32 6.05
C LYS A 95 -20.36 -8.33 7.10
N ASN A 96 -19.53 -8.80 8.04
CA ASN A 96 -18.93 -7.99 9.09
C ASN A 96 -17.63 -7.30 8.65
N CYS A 97 -17.29 -7.37 7.36
CA CYS A 97 -16.03 -6.85 6.80
C CYS A 97 -16.24 -5.91 5.61
N ARG A 98 -17.47 -5.48 5.34
CA ARG A 98 -17.83 -4.67 4.15
C ARG A 98 -17.08 -3.34 4.07
N SER A 99 -16.86 -2.67 5.20
CA SER A 99 -16.17 -1.38 5.23
C SER A 99 -14.68 -1.51 4.96
N VAL A 100 -14.07 -2.60 5.44
CA VAL A 100 -12.69 -2.96 5.09
C VAL A 100 -12.59 -3.32 3.61
N GLU A 101 -13.54 -4.10 3.08
CA GLU A 101 -13.62 -4.44 1.66
C GLU A 101 -13.70 -3.16 0.79
N THR A 102 -14.58 -2.25 1.16
CA THR A 102 -14.79 -0.96 0.47
C THR A 102 -13.54 -0.09 0.52
N LEU A 103 -12.86 -0.01 1.68
CA LEU A 103 -11.60 0.70 1.82
C LEU A 103 -10.53 0.11 0.89
N LEU A 104 -10.34 -1.22 0.87
CA LEU A 104 -9.33 -1.86 0.01
C LEU A 104 -9.59 -1.58 -1.49
N ILE A 105 -10.85 -1.64 -1.92
CA ILE A 105 -11.26 -1.29 -3.29
C ILE A 105 -10.95 0.19 -3.58
N GLY A 106 -11.31 1.09 -2.65
CA GLY A 106 -11.07 2.51 -2.77
C GLY A 106 -9.59 2.86 -2.91
N LEU A 107 -8.75 2.31 -2.04
CA LEU A 107 -7.29 2.48 -2.09
C LEU A 107 -6.71 1.99 -3.41
N TYR A 108 -7.15 0.81 -3.86
CA TYR A 108 -6.71 0.24 -5.13
C TYR A 108 -7.06 1.14 -6.32
N ASN A 109 -8.31 1.60 -6.38
CA ASN A 109 -8.79 2.43 -7.49
C ASN A 109 -8.07 3.80 -7.55
N LEU A 110 -7.70 4.37 -6.39
CA LEU A 110 -6.91 5.60 -6.32
C LEU A 110 -5.47 5.43 -6.82
N GLU A 111 -4.98 4.19 -6.88
CA GLU A 111 -3.62 3.88 -7.28
C GLU A 111 -3.48 3.45 -8.72
N VAL A 112 -4.47 2.76 -9.28
CA VAL A 112 -4.43 2.35 -10.69
C VAL A 112 -4.70 3.49 -11.68
N VAL A 113 -5.22 4.62 -11.20
CA VAL A 113 -5.53 5.81 -12.02
C VAL A 113 -4.70 7.01 -11.58
N SER A 114 -4.14 7.74 -12.55
CA SER A 114 -3.39 8.99 -12.33
C SER A 114 -4.34 10.14 -11.95
N GLU A 115 -3.77 11.27 -11.54
CA GLU A 115 -4.55 12.49 -11.31
C GLU A 115 -5.23 13.01 -12.59
N THR A 116 -4.67 12.68 -13.75
CA THR A 116 -5.22 13.03 -15.08
C THR A 116 -6.28 12.05 -15.58
N GLY A 117 -6.56 10.95 -14.85
CA GLY A 117 -7.51 9.92 -15.26
C GLY A 117 -6.90 8.81 -16.12
N ASP A 118 -5.61 8.88 -16.42
CA ASP A 118 -4.90 7.87 -17.21
C ASP A 118 -4.56 6.63 -16.37
N SER A 119 -4.50 5.47 -17.02
CA SER A 119 -4.08 4.24 -16.33
C SER A 119 -2.60 4.30 -15.98
N LYS A 120 -2.27 4.08 -14.69
CA LYS A 120 -0.87 4.06 -14.24
C LYS A 120 -0.19 2.75 -14.65
N THR A 121 1.04 2.88 -15.15
CA THR A 121 1.95 1.76 -15.40
C THR A 121 3.29 2.08 -14.75
N VAL A 122 3.82 1.14 -13.97
CA VAL A 122 5.19 1.24 -13.45
C VAL A 122 6.09 0.47 -14.40
N SER A 123 7.13 1.13 -14.93
CA SER A 123 8.07 0.48 -15.83
C SER A 123 9.50 0.77 -15.43
N PHE A 124 10.36 -0.23 -15.50
CA PHE A 124 11.79 -0.06 -15.33
C PHE A 124 12.55 -0.80 -16.41
N ARG A 125 13.77 -0.32 -16.66
CA ARG A 125 14.68 -0.93 -17.61
C ARG A 125 15.58 -1.92 -16.89
N LEU A 126 15.78 -3.10 -17.47
CA LEU A 126 16.77 -4.04 -16.95
C LEU A 126 18.18 -3.48 -17.17
N PRO A 127 19.03 -3.43 -16.13
CA PRO A 127 20.42 -3.02 -16.29
C PRO A 127 21.18 -4.07 -17.12
N SER A 128 22.17 -3.61 -17.88
CA SER A 128 23.03 -4.47 -18.71
C SER A 128 24.49 -4.14 -18.47
N LEU A 129 25.32 -5.17 -18.30
CA LEU A 129 26.78 -5.02 -18.17
C LEU A 129 27.44 -4.54 -19.47
N ALA A 130 26.77 -4.73 -20.61
CA ALA A 130 27.21 -4.19 -21.90
C ALA A 130 26.97 -2.68 -22.04
N MET A 131 26.22 -2.06 -21.12
CA MET A 131 26.00 -0.62 -21.09
C MET A 131 26.87 0.05 -20.00
N LEU A 132 27.36 1.24 -20.31
CA LEU A 132 27.99 2.13 -19.33
C LEU A 132 27.02 2.40 -18.19
N SER A 133 27.50 2.28 -16.95
CA SER A 133 26.73 2.62 -15.76
C SER A 133 27.56 3.50 -14.83
N ILE A 134 26.93 4.02 -13.77
CA ILE A 134 27.64 4.75 -12.72
C ILE A 134 28.61 3.88 -11.91
N TYR A 135 28.54 2.55 -12.05
CA TYR A 135 29.34 1.59 -11.28
C TYR A 135 30.44 0.91 -12.09
N HIS A 136 30.33 0.88 -13.43
CA HIS A 136 31.28 0.14 -14.26
C HIS A 136 31.36 0.67 -15.71
N GLU A 137 32.51 0.39 -16.32
CA GLU A 137 32.76 0.60 -17.74
C GLU A 137 32.77 -0.74 -18.48
N PRO A 138 32.00 -0.96 -19.57
CA PRO A 138 31.94 -2.26 -20.25
C PRO A 138 33.29 -2.72 -20.81
N SER A 139 34.19 -1.78 -21.13
CA SER A 139 35.54 -2.01 -21.60
C SER A 139 36.43 -2.66 -20.53
N SER A 140 36.17 -2.42 -19.24
CA SER A 140 36.92 -3.03 -18.14
C SER A 140 36.52 -4.49 -17.87
N LEU A 141 35.42 -4.95 -18.47
CA LEU A 141 34.89 -6.31 -18.36
C LEU A 141 35.39 -7.26 -19.48
N THR A 142 36.42 -6.82 -20.22
CA THR A 142 37.22 -7.33 -21.36
C THR A 142 36.91 -8.65 -22.10
N HIS A 143 36.05 -9.55 -21.63
CA HIS A 143 35.61 -10.73 -22.37
C HIS A 143 34.10 -11.06 -22.27
N ALA A 144 33.35 -10.46 -21.33
CA ALA A 144 31.93 -10.78 -21.12
C ALA A 144 30.94 -9.86 -21.88
N SER A 145 31.39 -8.71 -22.37
CA SER A 145 30.55 -7.65 -22.98
C SER A 145 30.50 -7.68 -24.51
N LEU A 146 31.36 -8.48 -25.17
CA LEU A 146 31.54 -8.51 -26.62
C LEU A 146 31.08 -9.83 -27.28
N THR A 147 30.34 -10.67 -26.55
CA THR A 147 29.75 -11.89 -27.13
C THR A 147 28.44 -11.57 -27.84
N GLU A 148 28.05 -12.38 -28.84
CA GLU A 148 26.75 -12.24 -29.50
C GLU A 148 25.58 -12.32 -28.50
N SER A 149 25.73 -13.14 -27.45
CA SER A 149 24.78 -13.21 -26.34
C SER A 149 24.69 -11.90 -25.55
N ALA A 150 25.80 -11.20 -25.32
CA ALA A 150 25.82 -9.91 -24.64
C ALA A 150 25.18 -8.81 -25.49
N VAL A 151 25.34 -8.86 -26.82
CA VAL A 151 24.69 -7.94 -27.76
C VAL A 151 23.17 -8.17 -27.80
N ARG A 152 22.70 -9.43 -27.92
CA ARG A 152 21.27 -9.73 -27.87
C ARG A 152 20.64 -9.32 -26.53
N HIS A 153 21.30 -9.63 -25.42
CA HIS A 153 20.84 -9.21 -24.10
C HIS A 153 20.85 -7.68 -23.95
N PHE A 154 21.81 -6.98 -24.54
CA PHE A 154 21.82 -5.52 -24.62
C PHE A 154 20.60 -4.99 -25.39
N GLU A 155 20.31 -5.53 -26.57
CA GLU A 155 19.14 -5.14 -27.36
C GLU A 155 17.84 -5.37 -26.60
N GLU A 156 17.69 -6.52 -25.93
CA GLU A 156 16.51 -6.83 -25.12
C GLU A 156 16.38 -5.89 -23.92
N CYS A 157 17.44 -5.69 -23.14
CA CYS A 157 17.43 -4.79 -21.99
C CYS A 157 17.29 -3.31 -22.35
N ASN A 158 17.60 -2.91 -23.59
CA ASN A 158 17.53 -1.52 -24.05
C ASN A 158 16.20 -1.20 -24.73
N SER A 159 15.57 -2.19 -25.39
CA SER A 159 14.32 -2.00 -26.13
C SER A 159 13.06 -2.41 -25.36
N LYS A 160 13.16 -3.34 -24.40
CA LYS A 160 12.01 -3.85 -23.64
C LYS A 160 12.05 -3.36 -22.20
N LEU A 161 11.03 -2.59 -21.83
CA LEU A 161 10.80 -2.24 -20.44
C LEU A 161 10.07 -3.38 -19.74
N VAL A 162 10.45 -3.65 -18.49
CA VAL A 162 9.66 -4.49 -17.60
C VAL A 162 8.54 -3.60 -17.07
N CYS A 163 7.29 -4.00 -17.32
CA CYS A 163 6.11 -3.22 -16.96
C CYS A 163 5.25 -3.95 -15.93
N TRP A 164 4.71 -3.18 -14.99
CA TRP A 164 3.67 -3.56 -14.07
C TRP A 164 2.45 -2.66 -14.31
N GLY A 165 1.36 -3.28 -14.77
CA GLY A 165 0.17 -2.57 -15.23
C GLY A 165 0.13 -2.33 -16.74
N PRO A 166 -0.87 -1.58 -17.24
CA PRO A 166 -1.92 -0.92 -16.47
C PRO A 166 -2.89 -1.92 -15.84
N LEU A 167 -3.34 -1.63 -14.61
CA LEU A 167 -4.35 -2.43 -13.92
C LEU A 167 -5.72 -1.74 -14.03
N PRO A 168 -6.83 -2.48 -14.28
CA PRO A 168 -8.15 -1.86 -14.43
C PRO A 168 -8.75 -1.49 -13.06
N GLN A 169 -9.56 -0.45 -13.01
CA GLN A 169 -10.39 -0.18 -11.84
C GLN A 169 -11.39 -1.31 -11.60
N ILE A 170 -11.82 -1.48 -10.35
CA ILE A 170 -12.81 -2.48 -9.96
C ILE A 170 -13.90 -1.90 -9.07
N GLU A 171 -15.10 -2.45 -9.16
CA GLU A 171 -16.23 -2.06 -8.31
C GLU A 171 -16.46 -3.05 -7.16
N THR A 172 -16.06 -4.32 -7.36
CA THR A 172 -16.31 -5.41 -6.41
C THR A 172 -15.14 -6.37 -6.36
N LEU A 173 -14.92 -7.00 -5.19
CA LEU A 173 -13.95 -8.08 -5.04
C LEU A 173 -14.63 -9.43 -5.26
N ASN A 174 -13.98 -10.28 -6.06
CA ASN A 174 -14.43 -11.62 -6.38
C ASN A 174 -13.26 -12.58 -6.45
N ALA A 175 -13.54 -13.86 -6.71
CA ALA A 175 -12.51 -14.90 -6.72
C ALA A 175 -11.38 -14.68 -7.74
N GLN A 176 -11.66 -13.99 -8.85
CA GLN A 176 -10.72 -13.80 -9.96
C GLN A 176 -9.80 -12.59 -9.75
N ASN A 177 -10.31 -11.53 -9.10
CA ASN A 177 -9.56 -10.27 -8.96
C ASN A 177 -8.97 -10.05 -7.56
N ARG A 178 -9.50 -10.68 -6.49
CA ARG A 178 -9.13 -10.34 -5.11
C ARG A 178 -7.64 -10.39 -4.84
N LEU A 179 -6.96 -11.46 -5.26
CA LEU A 179 -5.53 -11.59 -5.05
C LEU A 179 -4.73 -10.57 -5.86
N LYS A 180 -5.17 -10.23 -7.08
CA LYS A 180 -4.52 -9.20 -7.91
C LYS A 180 -4.59 -7.82 -7.23
N VAL A 181 -5.74 -7.50 -6.63
CA VAL A 181 -5.93 -6.25 -5.87
C VAL A 181 -5.03 -6.23 -4.64
N MET A 182 -5.01 -7.31 -3.85
CA MET A 182 -4.15 -7.38 -2.66
C MET A 182 -2.67 -7.30 -3.02
N THR A 183 -2.25 -7.95 -4.12
CA THR A 183 -0.88 -7.84 -4.63
C THR A 183 -0.54 -6.42 -5.05
N ALA A 184 -1.44 -5.72 -5.74
CA ALA A 184 -1.22 -4.32 -6.11
C ALA A 184 -1.07 -3.42 -4.87
N LEU A 185 -1.96 -3.56 -3.89
CA LEU A 185 -1.89 -2.82 -2.62
C LEU A 185 -0.61 -3.11 -1.83
N LEU A 186 -0.19 -4.38 -1.76
CA LEU A 186 1.10 -4.75 -1.15
C LEU A 186 2.30 -4.21 -1.94
N PHE A 187 2.20 -4.12 -3.27
CA PHE A 187 3.24 -3.50 -4.09
C PHE A 187 3.39 -2.01 -3.75
N ILE A 188 2.29 -1.28 -3.57
CA ILE A 188 2.30 0.14 -3.16
C ILE A 188 2.86 0.29 -1.75
N TYR A 189 2.43 -0.57 -0.82
CA TYR A 189 3.01 -0.64 0.53
C TYR A 189 4.53 -0.85 0.49
N ASN A 190 5.00 -1.77 -0.35
CA ASN A 190 6.42 -2.11 -0.46
C ASN A 190 7.28 -0.93 -0.94
N GLN A 191 6.72 -0.01 -1.74
CA GLN A 191 7.41 1.20 -2.16
C GLN A 191 7.65 2.18 -1.00
N GLN A 192 6.92 2.05 0.11
CA GLN A 192 7.01 2.94 1.27
C GLN A 192 7.74 2.31 2.47
N LEU A 193 8.33 1.10 2.33
CA LEU A 193 8.94 0.34 3.45
C LEU A 193 9.92 1.15 4.29
N SER A 194 10.74 2.00 3.66
CA SER A 194 11.73 2.83 4.36
C SER A 194 11.12 3.90 5.27
N TYR A 195 9.85 4.26 5.06
CA TYR A 195 9.14 5.30 5.79
C TYR A 195 8.12 4.74 6.79
N ILE A 196 7.88 3.43 6.78
CA ILE A 196 6.92 2.79 7.67
C ILE A 196 7.57 2.52 9.04
N GLN A 197 6.82 2.76 10.11
CA GLN A 197 7.29 2.52 11.47
C GLN A 197 7.55 1.03 11.74
N LYS A 198 8.54 0.73 12.58
CA LYS A 198 8.92 -0.66 12.92
C LYS A 198 7.77 -1.48 13.52
N SER A 199 6.92 -0.84 14.32
CA SER A 199 5.72 -1.46 14.90
C SER A 199 4.77 -1.99 13.81
N ALA A 200 4.56 -1.23 12.74
CA ALA A 200 3.75 -1.65 11.60
C ALA A 200 4.41 -2.77 10.78
N LEU A 201 5.75 -2.76 10.65
CA LEU A 201 6.49 -3.88 10.02
C LEU A 201 6.35 -5.18 10.82
N GLU A 202 6.36 -5.09 12.15
CA GLU A 202 6.08 -6.26 13.01
C GLU A 202 4.67 -6.79 12.78
N GLN A 203 3.68 -5.90 12.64
CA GLN A 203 2.30 -6.29 12.33
C GLN A 203 2.21 -6.98 10.96
N LEU A 204 2.90 -6.48 9.92
CA LEU A 204 3.02 -7.16 8.63
C LEU A 204 3.51 -8.60 8.81
N CYS A 205 4.61 -8.81 9.53
CA CYS A 205 5.17 -10.14 9.76
C CYS A 205 4.18 -11.07 10.50
N LYS A 206 3.48 -10.55 11.51
CA LYS A 206 2.45 -11.29 12.24
C LYS A 206 1.32 -11.74 11.31
N VAL A 207 0.74 -10.83 10.53
CA VAL A 207 -0.39 -11.16 9.66
C VAL A 207 0.02 -12.04 8.48
N ALA A 208 1.22 -11.83 7.92
CA ALA A 208 1.76 -12.71 6.88
C ALA A 208 1.94 -14.14 7.38
N THR A 209 2.44 -14.32 8.61
CA THR A 209 2.57 -15.63 9.26
C THR A 209 1.21 -16.30 9.44
N LYS A 210 0.18 -15.54 9.86
CA LYS A 210 -1.20 -16.02 10.01
C LYS A 210 -1.89 -16.33 8.67
N CYS A 211 -1.44 -15.77 7.55
CA CYS A 211 -2.00 -16.06 6.22
C CYS A 211 -1.49 -17.39 5.63
N VAL A 212 -0.30 -17.84 6.04
CA VAL A 212 0.36 -19.02 5.48
C VAL A 212 0.15 -20.28 6.33
N ASN A 213 -0.02 -20.10 7.65
CA ASN A 213 -0.31 -21.18 8.60
C ASN A 213 -1.81 -21.34 8.82
#